data_AF-A0A5N7RVM9-F1
#
_entry.id   AF-A0A5N7RVM9-F1
#
_cell.length_a   1.000
_cell.length_b   1.000
_cell.length_c   1.000
_cell.angle_alpha   90.00
_cell.angle_beta   90.00
_cell.angle_gamma   90.00
#
_symmetry.space_group_name_H-M   'P 1'
#
loop_
_entity.id
_entity.type
_entity.pdbx_description
1 polymer ?
#
loop_
_entity_poly.entity_id
_entity_poly.type
_entity_poly.pdbx_seq_one_letter_code
_entity_poly.pdbx_strand_id
1 'polypeptide(L)'
;MACRPGCGACCTAPSISTPIPGMPGGKPAGVRCIQLNEDERCRLFGRPERPAVCASLMPASDMCGDSREHAMHWLGRLEDLTRPG
;
A
#
# COMPACT_ATOMS: atom_id res chain seq x y z
N MET A 1 5.19 -1.56 14.52
CA MET A 1 6.40 -1.97 13.76
C MET A 1 6.79 -0.83 12.82
N ALA A 2 8.08 -0.61 12.54
CA ALA A 2 8.48 0.27 11.43
C ALA A 2 8.18 -0.41 10.07
N CYS A 3 7.88 0.37 9.04
CA CYS A 3 7.70 -0.17 7.68
C CYS A 3 9.02 -0.81 7.21
N ARG A 4 8.98 -2.05 6.71
CA ARG A 4 10.18 -2.74 6.22
C ARG A 4 10.68 -2.09 4.92
N PRO A 5 11.94 -1.58 4.88
CA PRO A 5 12.53 -1.11 3.63
C PRO A 5 12.52 -2.21 2.57
N GLY A 6 12.35 -1.86 1.29
CA GLY A 6 12.31 -2.87 0.23
C GLY A 6 10.97 -3.63 0.09
N CYS A 7 9.98 -3.40 0.97
CA CYS A 7 8.73 -4.15 0.94
C CYS A 7 7.78 -3.69 -0.18
N GLY A 8 7.41 -2.40 -0.22
CA GLY A 8 6.51 -1.81 -1.24
C GLY A 8 5.08 -2.38 -1.33
N ALA A 9 4.71 -3.36 -0.48
CA ALA A 9 3.45 -4.09 -0.62
C ALA A 9 2.22 -3.20 -0.39
N CYS A 10 2.24 -2.31 0.61
CA CYS A 10 1.14 -1.37 0.86
C CYS A 10 0.88 -0.39 -0.29
N CYS A 11 1.89 -0.14 -1.13
CA CYS A 11 1.76 0.70 -2.34
C CYS A 11 1.37 -0.11 -3.58
N THR A 12 1.28 -1.44 -3.51
CA THR A 12 1.00 -2.31 -4.65
C THR A 12 -0.28 -3.11 -4.44
N ALA A 13 -0.41 -3.83 -3.33
CA ALA A 13 -1.48 -4.81 -3.10
C ALA A 13 -2.89 -4.20 -2.97
N PRO A 14 -3.19 -3.28 -2.03
CA PRO A 14 -4.57 -2.87 -1.75
C PRO A 14 -5.14 -2.01 -2.87
N SER A 15 -6.45 -2.03 -3.07
CA SER A 15 -7.11 -0.99 -3.87
C SER A 15 -7.24 0.30 -3.05
N ILE A 16 -7.20 1.44 -3.75
CA ILE A 16 -7.35 2.77 -3.16
C ILE A 16 -8.32 3.51 -4.07
N SER A 17 -9.53 3.78 -3.59
CA SER A 17 -10.57 4.51 -4.34
C SER A 17 -10.40 6.03 -4.27
N THR A 18 -9.62 6.54 -3.32
CA THR A 18 -9.35 7.97 -3.18
C THR A 18 -8.20 8.42 -4.09
N PRO A 19 -8.19 9.67 -4.58
CA PRO A 19 -7.11 10.19 -5.41
C PRO A 19 -5.73 10.07 -4.76
N ILE A 20 -4.73 9.77 -5.57
CA ILE A 20 -3.30 9.86 -5.23
C ILE A 20 -2.69 10.91 -6.17
N PRO A 21 -1.72 11.73 -5.75
CA PRO A 21 -0.99 12.59 -6.68
C PRO A 21 -0.44 11.79 -7.87
N GLY A 22 -0.89 12.14 -9.09
CA GLY A 22 -0.57 11.40 -10.33
C GLY A 22 -1.47 10.21 -10.66
N MET A 23 -2.45 9.87 -9.80
CA MET A 23 -3.49 8.86 -10.05
C MET A 23 -4.85 9.37 -9.55
N PRO A 24 -5.55 10.23 -10.32
CA PRO A 24 -6.78 10.90 -9.87
C PRO A 24 -7.95 9.93 -9.60
N GLY A 25 -8.01 8.80 -10.32
CA GLY A 25 -8.99 7.73 -10.07
C GLY A 25 -8.60 6.75 -8.96
N GLY A 26 -7.56 7.06 -8.19
CA GLY A 26 -6.99 6.14 -7.20
C GLY A 26 -6.13 5.05 -7.85
N LYS A 27 -6.01 3.91 -7.19
CA LYS A 27 -5.14 2.80 -7.58
C LYS A 27 -5.87 1.46 -7.45
N PRO A 28 -6.00 0.67 -8.52
CA PRO A 28 -6.52 -0.69 -8.41
C PRO A 28 -5.64 -1.59 -7.53
N ALA A 29 -6.22 -2.67 -7.01
CA ALA A 29 -5.48 -3.71 -6.30
C ALA A 29 -4.43 -4.35 -7.23
N GLY A 30 -3.27 -4.71 -6.67
CA GLY A 30 -2.14 -5.29 -7.41
C GLY A 30 -1.39 -4.33 -8.35
N VAL A 31 -1.93 -3.14 -8.65
CA VAL A 31 -1.25 -2.14 -9.48
C VAL A 31 -0.21 -1.37 -8.67
N ARG A 32 0.99 -1.21 -9.23
CA ARG A 32 2.07 -0.41 -8.65
C ARG A 32 1.68 1.06 -8.59
N CYS A 33 1.75 1.66 -7.40
CA CYS A 33 1.51 3.10 -7.22
C CYS A 33 2.62 3.94 -7.90
N ILE A 34 2.24 5.04 -8.56
CA ILE A 34 3.19 6.01 -9.17
C ILE A 34 4.16 6.63 -8.15
N GLN A 35 3.79 6.62 -6.87
CA GLN A 35 4.59 7.17 -5.78
C GLN A 35 5.57 6.15 -5.19
N LEU A 36 5.61 4.91 -5.68
CA LEU A 36 6.56 3.88 -5.22
C LEU A 36 7.86 3.99 -6.01
N ASN A 37 8.94 4.42 -5.36
CA ASN A 37 10.25 4.57 -6.00
C ASN A 37 10.95 3.22 -6.21
N GLU A 38 12.15 3.25 -6.79
CA GLU A 38 12.97 2.06 -7.10
C GLU A 38 13.44 1.31 -5.85
N ASP A 39 13.54 1.98 -4.70
CA ASP A 39 13.88 1.38 -3.40
C ASP A 39 12.67 0.77 -2.67
N GLU A 40 11.52 0.66 -3.33
CA GLU A 40 10.25 0.23 -2.76
C GLU A 40 9.80 1.07 -1.55
N ARG A 41 10.07 2.39 -1.62
CA ARG A 41 9.65 3.41 -0.66
C ARG A 41 8.63 4.36 -1.28
N CYS A 42 7.62 4.74 -0.49
CA CYS A 42 6.64 5.74 -0.91
C CYS A 42 7.27 7.15 -0.87
N ARG A 43 7.27 7.86 -2.00
CA ARG A 43 7.77 9.24 -2.14
C ARG A 43 6.98 10.25 -1.30
N LEU A 44 5.73 9.92 -0.94
CA LEU A 44 4.86 10.76 -0.11
C LEU A 44 4.92 10.41 1.38
N PHE A 45 5.76 9.45 1.81
CA PHE A 45 5.83 9.08 3.22
C PHE A 45 6.15 10.30 4.10
N GLY A 46 5.29 10.58 5.09
CA GLY A 46 5.43 11.73 5.99
C GLY A 46 5.00 13.08 5.41
N ARG A 47 4.50 13.12 4.17
CA ARG A 47 4.08 14.35 3.50
C ARG A 47 2.56 14.58 3.59
N PRO A 48 2.08 15.84 3.64
CA PRO A 48 0.66 16.14 3.72
C PRO A 48 -0.15 15.71 2.49
N GLU A 49 0.49 15.56 1.33
CA GLU A 49 -0.15 15.11 0.08
C GLU A 49 -0.39 13.60 0.05
N ARG A 50 0.10 12.85 1.06
CA ARG A 50 -0.16 11.41 1.17
C ARG A 50 -1.65 11.20 1.49
N PRO A 51 -2.38 10.38 0.71
CA PRO A 51 -3.79 10.12 0.98
C PRO A 51 -3.99 9.58 2.40
N ALA A 52 -5.07 9.99 3.06
CA ALA A 52 -5.37 9.64 4.45
C ALA A 52 -5.40 8.12 4.66
N VAL A 53 -6.00 7.37 3.73
CA VAL A 53 -6.03 5.89 3.78
C VAL A 53 -4.63 5.26 3.72
N CYS A 54 -3.72 5.84 2.94
CA CYS A 54 -2.33 5.40 2.89
C CYS A 54 -1.60 5.71 4.20
N ALA A 55 -1.96 6.81 4.87
CA ALA A 55 -1.36 7.23 6.14
C ALA A 55 -1.91 6.41 7.32
N SER A 56 -3.18 5.99 7.28
CA SER A 56 -3.81 5.15 8.30
C SER A 56 -3.38 3.69 8.22
N LEU A 57 -2.87 3.23 7.07
CA LEU A 57 -2.35 1.87 6.92
C LEU A 57 -1.00 1.72 7.62
N MET A 58 -1.06 1.29 8.88
CA MET A 58 0.11 1.12 9.75
C MET A 58 0.75 -0.27 9.58
N PRO A 59 2.09 -0.39 9.66
CA PRO A 59 2.78 -1.69 9.62
C PRO A 59 2.43 -2.56 10.84
N ALA A 60 1.87 -3.74 10.58
CA ALA A 60 1.58 -4.79 11.55
C ALA A 60 2.38 -6.06 11.24
N SER A 61 2.70 -6.87 12.26
CA SER A 61 3.46 -8.12 12.10
C SER A 61 2.80 -9.05 11.09
N ASP A 62 1.49 -9.26 11.24
CA ASP A 62 0.73 -10.22 10.44
C ASP A 62 0.64 -9.78 8.98
N MET A 63 0.55 -8.46 8.77
CA MET A 63 0.58 -7.85 7.44
C MET A 63 1.95 -7.95 6.79
N CYS A 64 3.01 -7.56 7.49
CA CYS A 64 4.33 -7.43 6.86
C CYS A 64 5.04 -8.77 6.70
N GLY A 65 4.87 -9.69 7.66
CA GLY A 65 5.64 -10.94 7.77
C GLY A 65 7.13 -10.76 7.52
N ASP A 66 7.76 -11.82 7.02
CA ASP A 66 9.21 -11.85 6.76
C ASP A 66 9.58 -11.59 5.28
N SER A 67 8.60 -11.56 4.37
CA SER A 67 8.85 -11.39 2.93
C SER A 67 7.87 -10.40 2.27
N ARG A 68 8.23 -9.91 1.07
CA ARG A 68 7.33 -9.03 0.29
C ARG A 68 6.11 -9.82 -0.16
N GLU A 69 6.34 -11.05 -0.57
CA GLU A 69 5.35 -12.00 -1.06
C GLU A 69 4.30 -12.26 0.01
N HIS A 70 4.72 -12.48 1.27
CA HIS A 70 3.81 -12.60 2.41
C HIS A 70 2.90 -11.37 2.52
N ALA A 71 3.49 -10.18 2.50
CA ALA A 71 2.72 -8.95 2.65
C ALA A 71 1.74 -8.70 1.50
N MET A 72 2.15 -9.03 0.27
CA MET A 72 1.27 -8.98 -0.91
C MET A 72 0.10 -9.94 -0.77
N HIS A 73 0.35 -11.18 -0.35
CA HIS A 73 -0.71 -12.18 -0.14
C HIS A 73 -1.66 -11.79 0.99
N TRP A 74 -1.13 -11.32 2.12
CA TRP A 74 -1.94 -10.92 3.26
C TRP A 74 -2.85 -9.73 2.92
N LEU A 75 -2.29 -8.69 2.28
CA LEU A 75 -3.05 -7.51 1.86
C LEU A 75 -4.08 -7.85 0.78
N GLY A 76 -3.74 -8.70 -0.19
CA GLY A 76 -4.68 -9.16 -1.21
C GLY A 76 -5.85 -9.95 -0.60
N ARG A 77 -5.57 -10.82 0.38
CA ARG A 77 -6.65 -11.53 1.10
C ARG A 77 -7.56 -10.57 1.86
N LEU A 78 -7.02 -9.55 2.50
CA LEU A 78 -7.86 -8.55 3.16
C LEU A 78 -8.72 -7.77 2.17
N GLU A 79 -8.15 -7.38 1.04
CA GLU A 79 -8.90 -6.72 -0.04
C GLU A 79 -10.10 -7.57 -0.46
N ASP A 80 -9.90 -8.86 -0.73
CA ASP A 80 -10.98 -9.77 -1.13
C ASP A 80 -12.05 -9.93 -0.04
N LEU A 81 -11.64 -10.00 1.23
CA LEU A 81 -12.56 -10.17 2.36
C LEU A 81 -13.36 -8.91 2.69
N THR A 82 -12.84 -7.73 2.34
CA THR A 82 -13.45 -6.43 2.66
C THR A 82 -14.04 -5.74 1.44
N ARG A 83 -13.98 -6.37 0.26
CA ARG A 83 -14.49 -5.79 -0.97
C ARG A 83 -16.00 -5.54 -0.84
N PRO A 84 -16.47 -4.31 -1.08
CA PRO A 84 -17.91 -4.04 -1.14
C PRO A 84 -18.53 -4.91 -2.25
N GLY A 85 -19.64 -5.58 -1.93
CA GLY A 85 -20.44 -6.37 -2.87
C GLY A 85 -21.25 -5.50 -3.82
#